data_AF-A0A0E3UZ76-F1
#
_entry.id   AF-A0A0E3UZ76-F1
#
_cell.length_a   1.000
_cell.length_b   1.000
_cell.length_c   1.000
_cell.angle_alpha   90.00
_cell.angle_beta   90.00
_cell.angle_gamma   90.00
#
_symmetry.space_group_name_H-M   'P 1'
#
loop_
_entity.id
_entity.type
_entity.pdbx_description
1 polymer ?
#
loop_
_entity_poly.entity_id
_entity_poly.type
_entity_poly.pdbx_seq_one_letter_code
_entity_poly.pdbx_strand_id
1 'polypeptide(L)'
;MKKPLISAGIKKYAHNTAWLFAEQMLRMAAGFFVGLWVARYLGPNHFGIYSYVIAFTSIFAGLAKIGMDEILVRELVNNSEKEDVYLGTAFWLKMFGALVTLVIVAFITFATSSETLTNFFILIVTGGIIFQSFEVLDFYFRSRVQNKYVSISKLSQLFVSSLLKIYFVLMEAELFWFVLIMLIDQIALALSLYVAFWNKKKQKIKAASMFLRHFDSTIARRLLQDSWPIILSSLAIMIYMRIDQVMLKNMVGTHEVGLYSAGVRLSEIWYFIPTIICSSLFPAIINAKKVDESLYQMRLQRLYTILTWIALAIAIPMTFLSDWVVILLYGNDYAQAGNVLMIYVWAGVFVFQGTARGYWLVSENLQRFGLIYTSMATLLNITLNYLLIPKYGGLGAAWATVISYGCSSIVFPLFFRSTRFSSLQLLKSFIWARS
;
A
#
# COMPACT_ATOMS: atom_id res chain seq x y z
N MET A 1 48.32 5.13 1.23
CA MET A 1 47.03 5.81 0.93
C MET A 1 45.92 4.76 0.75
N LYS A 2 45.14 4.49 1.80
CA LYS A 2 43.94 3.64 1.70
C LYS A 2 42.80 4.48 1.10
N LYS A 3 42.34 4.16 -0.11
CA LYS A 3 41.09 4.71 -0.66
C LYS A 3 39.97 4.46 0.36
N PRO A 4 39.13 5.45 0.70
CA PRO A 4 38.14 5.28 1.74
C PRO A 4 37.08 4.28 1.24
N LEU A 5 36.85 3.23 2.03
CA LEU A 5 35.75 2.25 1.89
C LEU A 5 34.35 2.89 1.80
N ILE A 6 34.26 4.20 2.01
CA ILE A 6 33.08 5.05 2.00
C ILE A 6 32.48 5.18 0.58
N SER A 7 33.29 5.26 -0.48
CA SER A 7 32.75 5.54 -1.83
C SER A 7 32.07 4.32 -2.49
N ALA A 8 32.60 3.11 -2.27
CA ALA A 8 32.05 1.87 -2.83
C ALA A 8 30.72 1.48 -2.15
N GLY A 9 30.62 1.67 -0.83
CA GLY A 9 29.38 1.49 -0.09
C GLY A 9 28.30 2.45 -0.59
N ILE A 10 28.61 3.76 -0.64
CA ILE A 10 27.67 4.78 -1.13
C ILE A 10 27.20 4.48 -2.56
N LYS A 11 28.09 4.09 -3.47
CA LYS A 11 27.72 3.75 -4.86
C LYS A 11 26.78 2.53 -4.93
N LYS A 12 27.01 1.50 -4.09
CA LYS A 12 26.14 0.31 -4.02
C LYS A 12 24.74 0.67 -3.50
N TYR A 13 24.66 1.45 -2.42
CA TYR A 13 23.38 1.89 -1.86
C TYR A 13 22.64 2.82 -2.82
N ALA A 14 23.31 3.81 -3.41
CA ALA A 14 22.71 4.72 -4.39
C ALA A 14 22.16 3.96 -5.62
N HIS A 15 22.91 2.99 -6.15
CA HIS A 15 22.44 2.16 -7.25
C HIS A 15 21.21 1.31 -6.86
N ASN A 16 21.21 0.74 -5.65
CA ASN A 16 20.09 -0.06 -5.16
C ASN A 16 18.83 0.79 -4.94
N THR A 17 18.99 1.99 -4.41
CA THR A 17 17.92 2.97 -4.24
C THR A 17 17.38 3.43 -5.60
N ALA A 18 18.24 3.70 -6.59
CA ALA A 18 17.82 4.04 -7.94
C ALA A 18 16.98 2.93 -8.60
N TRP A 19 17.34 1.65 -8.39
CA TRP A 19 16.54 0.52 -8.87
C TRP A 19 15.15 0.50 -8.26
N LEU A 20 15.03 0.66 -6.93
CA LEU A 20 13.73 0.72 -6.26
C LEU A 20 12.87 1.88 -6.77
N PHE A 21 13.46 3.06 -6.94
CA PHE A 21 12.73 4.22 -7.46
C PHE A 21 12.26 4.02 -8.89
N ALA A 22 13.14 3.57 -9.79
CA ALA A 22 12.79 3.33 -11.18
C ALA A 22 11.71 2.24 -11.29
N GLU A 23 11.83 1.17 -10.53
CA GLU A 23 10.85 0.08 -10.49
C GLU A 23 9.48 0.54 -9.96
N GLN A 24 9.45 1.30 -8.86
CA GLN A 24 8.23 1.87 -8.32
C GLN A 24 7.55 2.80 -9.33
N MET A 25 8.30 3.68 -9.99
CA MET A 25 7.77 4.63 -10.99
C MET A 25 7.19 3.91 -12.20
N LEU A 26 7.91 2.93 -12.75
CA LEU A 26 7.43 2.13 -13.89
C LEU A 26 6.17 1.34 -13.52
N ARG A 27 6.12 0.74 -12.33
CA ARG A 27 4.92 0.05 -11.83
C ARG A 27 3.73 0.97 -11.68
N MET A 28 3.93 2.16 -11.13
CA MET A 28 2.86 3.14 -10.98
C MET A 28 2.35 3.61 -12.34
N ALA A 29 3.24 3.96 -13.27
CA ALA A 29 2.87 4.42 -14.60
C ALA A 29 2.14 3.31 -15.39
N ALA A 30 2.73 2.13 -15.54
CA ALA A 30 2.12 1.03 -16.29
C ALA A 30 0.82 0.55 -15.61
N GLY A 31 0.82 0.42 -14.28
CA GLY A 31 -0.37 0.05 -13.52
C GLY A 31 -1.50 1.07 -13.63
N PHE A 32 -1.17 2.36 -13.79
CA PHE A 32 -2.16 3.41 -14.04
C PHE A 32 -2.71 3.32 -15.47
N PHE A 33 -1.87 3.37 -16.50
CA PHE A 33 -2.33 3.38 -17.90
C PHE A 33 -3.05 2.09 -18.30
N VAL A 34 -2.50 0.92 -17.96
CA VAL A 34 -3.16 -0.36 -18.23
C VAL A 34 -4.44 -0.49 -17.40
N GLY A 35 -4.40 -0.04 -16.14
CA GLY A 35 -5.57 -0.04 -15.26
C GLY A 35 -6.73 0.83 -15.78
N LEU A 36 -6.40 2.01 -16.32
CA LEU A 36 -7.35 2.91 -16.96
C LEU A 36 -7.96 2.26 -18.20
N TRP A 37 -7.15 1.63 -19.04
CA TRP A 37 -7.65 0.99 -20.26
C TRP A 37 -8.57 -0.20 -19.94
N VAL A 38 -8.22 -1.02 -18.95
CA VAL A 38 -9.07 -2.10 -18.43
C VAL A 38 -10.36 -1.55 -17.83
N ALA A 39 -10.31 -0.46 -17.06
CA ALA A 39 -11.51 0.13 -16.47
C ALA A 39 -12.47 0.68 -17.54
N ARG A 40 -11.93 1.33 -18.57
CA ARG A 40 -12.70 1.85 -19.70
C ARG A 40 -13.35 0.72 -20.50
N TYR A 41 -12.62 -0.37 -20.74
CA TYR A 41 -13.15 -1.53 -21.43
C TYR A 41 -14.26 -2.25 -20.64
N LEU A 42 -14.05 -2.48 -19.34
CA LEU A 42 -15.01 -3.20 -18.49
C LEU A 42 -16.28 -2.39 -18.17
N GLY A 43 -16.19 -1.06 -18.24
CA GLY A 43 -17.25 -0.16 -17.79
C GLY A 43 -17.49 -0.21 -16.26
N PRO A 44 -18.33 0.70 -15.72
CA PRO A 44 -18.43 0.90 -14.27
C PRO A 44 -18.94 -0.33 -13.49
N ASN A 45 -19.82 -1.16 -14.07
CA ASN A 45 -20.39 -2.33 -13.38
C ASN A 45 -19.35 -3.42 -13.16
N HIS A 46 -18.69 -3.90 -14.22
CA HIS A 46 -17.67 -4.94 -14.11
C HIS A 46 -16.40 -4.43 -13.44
N PHE A 47 -16.00 -3.18 -13.69
CA PHE A 47 -14.91 -2.56 -12.95
C PHE A 47 -15.22 -2.38 -11.46
N GLY A 48 -16.49 -2.18 -11.11
CA GLY A 48 -16.98 -2.16 -9.74
C GLY A 48 -16.83 -3.51 -9.04
N ILE A 49 -17.23 -4.61 -9.69
CA ILE A 49 -16.98 -5.98 -9.18
C ILE A 49 -15.48 -6.22 -9.02
N TYR A 50 -14.69 -5.87 -10.04
CA TYR A 50 -13.24 -6.00 -10.03
C TYR A 50 -12.60 -5.26 -8.84
N SER A 51 -13.01 -4.01 -8.62
CA SER A 51 -12.49 -3.15 -7.55
C SER A 51 -12.95 -3.63 -6.17
N TYR A 52 -14.19 -4.09 -6.04
CA TYR A 52 -14.72 -4.70 -4.82
C TYR A 52 -13.93 -5.95 -4.43
N VAL A 53 -13.66 -6.86 -5.38
CA VAL A 53 -12.86 -8.07 -5.13
C VAL A 53 -11.47 -7.70 -4.61
N ILE A 54 -10.80 -6.70 -5.21
CA ILE A 54 -9.51 -6.20 -4.72
C ILE A 54 -9.64 -5.63 -3.30
N ALA A 55 -10.65 -4.80 -3.07
CA ALA A 55 -10.86 -4.14 -1.78
C ALA A 55 -11.06 -5.16 -0.66
N PHE A 56 -12.00 -6.09 -0.87
CA PHE A 56 -12.36 -7.13 0.08
C PHE A 56 -11.16 -8.02 0.39
N THR A 57 -10.47 -8.52 -0.63
CA THR A 57 -9.29 -9.38 -0.47
C THR A 57 -8.12 -8.66 0.20
N SER A 58 -7.92 -7.36 -0.07
CA SER A 58 -6.85 -6.56 0.52
C SER A 58 -7.01 -6.37 2.03
N ILE A 59 -8.25 -6.26 2.53
CA ILE A 59 -8.53 -6.18 3.97
C ILE A 59 -7.96 -7.41 4.69
N PHE A 60 -8.24 -8.60 4.17
CA PHE A 60 -7.77 -9.85 4.77
C PHE A 60 -6.32 -10.17 4.45
N ALA A 61 -5.76 -9.67 3.35
CA ALA A 61 -4.34 -9.85 3.00
C ALA A 61 -3.39 -9.33 4.11
N GLY A 62 -3.81 -8.35 4.91
CA GLY A 62 -3.07 -7.89 6.09
C GLY A 62 -2.79 -9.01 7.10
N LEU A 63 -3.73 -9.93 7.29
CA LEU A 63 -3.58 -11.11 8.17
C LEU A 63 -2.57 -12.10 7.60
N ALA A 64 -2.66 -12.38 6.30
CA ALA A 64 -1.79 -13.34 5.62
C ALA A 64 -0.32 -12.89 5.54
N LYS A 65 -0.04 -11.59 5.55
CA LYS A 65 1.34 -11.07 5.57
C LYS A 65 2.07 -11.31 6.88
N ILE A 66 1.34 -11.50 7.99
CA ILE A 66 1.87 -11.72 9.35
C ILE A 66 2.83 -10.59 9.80
N GLY A 67 2.90 -9.45 9.11
CA GLY A 67 3.73 -8.29 9.51
C GLY A 67 5.24 -8.57 9.55
N MET A 68 5.71 -9.63 8.89
CA MET A 68 7.09 -10.12 9.03
C MET A 68 8.12 -9.39 8.18
N ASP A 69 7.71 -8.47 7.31
CA ASP A 69 8.55 -7.86 6.28
C ASP A 69 9.86 -7.29 6.82
N GLU A 70 9.79 -6.30 7.71
CA GLU A 70 10.98 -5.63 8.27
C GLU A 70 11.69 -6.47 9.33
N ILE A 71 10.94 -7.29 10.08
CA ILE A 71 11.50 -8.17 11.12
C ILE A 71 12.37 -9.24 10.49
N LEU A 72 11.90 -9.90 9.41
CA LEU A 72 12.67 -10.93 8.74
C LEU A 72 13.92 -10.35 8.08
N VAL A 73 13.83 -9.16 7.45
CA VAL A 73 15.02 -8.48 6.90
C VAL A 73 16.06 -8.25 8.01
N ARG A 74 15.65 -7.75 9.18
CA ARG A 74 16.53 -7.53 10.33
C ARG A 74 17.18 -8.83 10.82
N GLU A 75 16.39 -9.90 11.00
CA GLU A 75 16.93 -11.18 11.50
C GLU A 75 17.87 -11.86 10.49
N LEU A 76 17.62 -11.71 9.18
CA LEU A 76 18.50 -12.23 8.13
C LEU A 76 19.83 -11.47 8.03
N VAL A 77 19.85 -10.17 8.34
CA VAL A 77 21.08 -9.38 8.46
C VAL A 77 21.88 -9.81 9.69
N ASN A 78 21.22 -9.99 10.84
CA ASN A 78 21.87 -10.27 12.11
C ASN A 78 22.30 -11.74 12.26
N ASN A 79 21.59 -12.69 11.65
CA ASN A 79 21.81 -14.13 11.82
C ASN A 79 22.08 -14.82 10.48
N SER A 80 23.08 -14.36 9.73
CA SER A 80 23.36 -14.85 8.38
C SER A 80 23.70 -16.34 8.28
N GLU A 81 24.09 -16.99 9.39
CA GLU A 81 24.38 -18.42 9.46
C GLU A 81 23.12 -19.30 9.48
N LYS A 82 21.99 -18.78 10.00
CA LYS A 82 20.71 -19.49 10.11
C LYS A 82 19.70 -19.07 9.05
N GLU A 83 20.17 -18.49 7.95
CA GLU A 83 19.36 -17.92 6.87
C GLU A 83 18.24 -18.87 6.39
N ASP A 84 18.60 -20.11 6.05
CA ASP A 84 17.64 -21.09 5.50
C ASP A 84 16.56 -21.46 6.54
N VAL A 85 16.88 -21.44 7.84
CA VAL A 85 15.93 -21.72 8.93
C VAL A 85 14.96 -20.55 9.11
N TYR A 86 15.46 -19.30 9.09
CA TYR A 86 14.60 -18.11 9.16
C TYR A 86 13.70 -18.00 7.93
N LEU A 87 14.20 -18.25 6.72
CA LEU A 87 13.42 -18.23 5.49
C LEU A 87 12.35 -19.34 5.48
N GLY A 88 12.71 -20.57 5.86
CA GLY A 88 11.77 -21.69 5.94
C GLY A 88 10.66 -21.45 6.96
N THR A 89 11.05 -21.02 8.16
CA THR A 89 10.10 -20.73 9.24
C THR A 89 9.15 -19.60 8.86
N ALA A 90 9.66 -18.50 8.29
CA ALA A 90 8.82 -17.40 7.83
C ALA A 90 7.90 -17.81 6.66
N PHE A 91 8.39 -18.64 5.73
CA PHE A 91 7.58 -19.17 4.63
C PHE A 91 6.39 -19.96 5.16
N TRP A 92 6.63 -20.91 6.06
CA TRP A 92 5.57 -21.75 6.63
C TRP A 92 4.58 -20.97 7.49
N LEU A 93 5.05 -19.95 8.21
CA LEU A 93 4.16 -19.04 8.92
C LEU A 93 3.26 -18.28 7.94
N LYS A 94 3.82 -17.63 6.91
CA LYS A 94 3.03 -16.93 5.89
C LYS A 94 2.06 -17.88 5.17
N MET A 95 2.49 -19.10 4.87
CA MET A 95 1.66 -20.13 4.27
C MET A 95 0.46 -20.48 5.17
N PHE A 96 0.70 -20.69 6.46
CA PHE A 96 -0.36 -20.93 7.44
C PHE A 96 -1.31 -19.73 7.55
N GLY A 97 -0.78 -18.51 7.63
CA GLY A 97 -1.59 -17.28 7.66
C GLY A 97 -2.44 -17.11 6.40
N ALA A 98 -1.91 -17.45 5.23
CA ALA A 98 -2.63 -17.43 3.96
C ALA A 98 -3.77 -18.47 3.92
N LEU A 99 -3.54 -19.69 4.44
CA LEU A 99 -4.59 -20.72 4.54
C LEU A 99 -5.69 -20.31 5.52
N VAL A 100 -5.33 -19.78 6.70
CA VAL A 100 -6.29 -19.25 7.67
C VAL A 100 -7.11 -18.12 7.04
N THR A 101 -6.44 -17.22 6.31
CA THR A 101 -7.10 -16.13 5.58
C THR A 101 -8.07 -16.66 4.53
N LEU A 102 -7.67 -17.67 3.75
CA LEU A 102 -8.54 -18.30 2.75
C LEU A 102 -9.78 -18.92 3.38
N VAL A 103 -9.63 -19.64 4.51
CA VAL A 103 -10.75 -20.24 5.24
C VAL A 103 -11.69 -19.16 5.79
N ILE A 104 -11.17 -18.10 6.39
CA ILE A 104 -11.97 -16.98 6.91
C ILE A 104 -12.74 -16.30 5.77
N VAL A 105 -12.08 -16.00 4.66
CA VAL A 105 -12.70 -15.37 3.50
C VAL A 105 -13.76 -16.27 2.87
N ALA A 106 -13.48 -17.56 2.71
CA ALA A 106 -14.46 -18.53 2.24
C ALA A 106 -15.68 -18.55 3.16
N PHE A 107 -15.48 -18.68 4.47
CA PHE A 107 -16.58 -18.67 5.43
C PHE A 107 -17.42 -17.40 5.36
N ILE A 108 -16.80 -16.21 5.35
CA ILE A 108 -17.51 -14.93 5.30
C ILE A 108 -18.28 -14.77 3.99
N THR A 109 -17.67 -15.12 2.85
CA THR A 109 -18.31 -14.99 1.54
C THR A 109 -19.51 -15.92 1.39
N PHE A 110 -19.40 -17.17 1.84
CA PHE A 110 -20.53 -18.11 1.87
C PHE A 110 -21.63 -17.70 2.86
N ALA A 111 -21.28 -17.05 3.98
CA ALA A 111 -22.25 -16.61 4.98
C ALA A 111 -22.99 -15.31 4.59
N THR A 112 -22.35 -14.43 3.82
CA THR A 112 -22.84 -13.04 3.65
C THR A 112 -23.41 -12.74 2.26
N SER A 113 -22.91 -13.41 1.21
CA SER A 113 -23.18 -13.00 -0.17
C SER A 113 -23.98 -14.03 -0.95
N SER A 114 -25.11 -13.58 -1.52
CA SER A 114 -25.98 -14.37 -2.41
C SER A 114 -25.48 -14.48 -3.86
N GLU A 115 -24.48 -13.67 -4.24
CA GLU A 115 -23.93 -13.67 -5.60
C GLU A 115 -22.78 -14.66 -5.75
N THR A 116 -23.09 -15.85 -6.28
CA THR A 116 -22.11 -16.94 -6.49
C THR A 116 -20.90 -16.51 -7.32
N LEU A 117 -21.09 -15.69 -8.36
CA LEU A 117 -20.01 -15.27 -9.26
C LEU A 117 -18.99 -14.34 -8.56
N THR A 118 -19.48 -13.35 -7.81
CA THR A 118 -18.61 -12.43 -7.04
C THR A 118 -17.83 -13.19 -5.98
N ASN A 119 -18.46 -14.14 -5.29
CA ASN A 119 -17.80 -15.01 -4.30
C ASN A 119 -16.69 -15.85 -4.96
N PHE A 120 -16.96 -16.40 -6.14
CA PHE A 120 -15.96 -17.15 -6.90
C PHE A 120 -14.74 -16.29 -7.25
N PHE A 121 -14.94 -15.04 -7.69
CA PHE A 121 -13.83 -14.12 -7.96
C PHE A 121 -13.02 -13.78 -6.70
N ILE A 122 -13.67 -13.57 -5.55
CA ILE A 122 -12.99 -13.38 -4.27
C ILE A 122 -12.10 -14.58 -3.93
N LEU A 123 -12.62 -15.81 -4.11
CA LEU A 123 -11.86 -17.03 -3.82
C LEU A 123 -10.65 -17.20 -4.75
N ILE A 124 -10.78 -16.87 -6.05
CA ILE A 124 -9.65 -16.89 -6.99
C ILE A 124 -8.54 -15.96 -6.51
N VAL A 125 -8.87 -14.70 -6.19
CA VAL A 125 -7.87 -13.70 -5.79
C VAL A 125 -7.27 -14.03 -4.42
N THR A 126 -8.10 -14.52 -3.48
CA THR A 126 -7.63 -14.97 -2.16
C THR A 126 -6.72 -16.19 -2.27
N GLY A 127 -7.00 -17.12 -3.19
CA GLY A 127 -6.10 -18.23 -3.50
C GLY A 127 -4.70 -17.77 -3.93
N GLY A 128 -4.61 -16.60 -4.57
CA GLY A 128 -3.33 -15.97 -4.92
C GLY A 128 -2.47 -15.60 -3.71
N ILE A 129 -3.07 -15.34 -2.54
CA ILE A 129 -2.36 -14.97 -1.31
C ILE A 129 -1.44 -16.12 -0.84
N ILE A 130 -1.78 -17.38 -1.14
CA ILE A 130 -0.91 -18.53 -0.86
C ILE A 130 0.48 -18.32 -1.46
N PHE A 131 0.54 -17.83 -2.70
CA PHE A 131 1.79 -17.59 -3.41
C PHE A 131 2.58 -16.38 -2.86
N GLN A 132 1.94 -15.47 -2.13
CA GLN A 132 2.64 -14.38 -1.41
C GLN A 132 3.56 -14.91 -0.30
N SER A 133 3.43 -16.17 0.11
CA SER A 133 4.39 -16.81 1.04
C SER A 133 5.81 -16.80 0.48
N PHE A 134 5.99 -16.78 -0.85
CA PHE A 134 7.31 -16.67 -1.49
C PHE A 134 7.93 -15.27 -1.42
N GLU A 135 7.21 -14.24 -0.94
CA GLU A 135 7.79 -12.92 -0.70
C GLU A 135 8.91 -12.94 0.35
N VAL A 136 9.07 -14.01 1.14
CA VAL A 136 10.27 -14.19 2.00
C VAL A 136 11.58 -14.08 1.20
N LEU A 137 11.53 -14.40 -0.09
CA LEU A 137 12.66 -14.25 -1.00
C LEU A 137 12.94 -12.80 -1.38
N ASP A 138 11.90 -11.93 -1.43
CA ASP A 138 12.09 -10.47 -1.52
C ASP A 138 12.89 -9.99 -0.30
N PHE A 139 12.48 -10.40 0.91
CA PHE A 139 13.17 -10.04 2.16
C PHE A 139 14.61 -10.54 2.20
N TYR A 140 14.88 -11.75 1.68
CA TYR A 140 16.25 -12.24 1.48
C TYR A 140 17.09 -11.30 0.61
N PHE A 141 16.61 -10.93 -0.58
CA PHE A 141 17.37 -10.04 -1.47
C PHE A 141 17.55 -8.63 -0.88
N ARG A 142 16.55 -8.12 -0.15
CA ARG A 142 16.65 -6.85 0.57
C ARG A 142 17.73 -6.87 1.65
N SER A 143 17.75 -7.93 2.47
CA SER A 143 18.75 -8.09 3.54
C SER A 143 20.20 -8.08 3.01
N ARG A 144 20.42 -8.46 1.74
CA ARG A 144 21.74 -8.49 1.09
C ARG A 144 22.05 -7.26 0.23
N VAL A 145 21.17 -6.27 0.18
CA VAL A 145 21.26 -5.09 -0.69
C VAL A 145 21.37 -5.51 -2.17
N GLN A 146 20.47 -6.41 -2.58
CA GLN A 146 20.40 -6.98 -3.93
C GLN A 146 19.02 -6.77 -4.56
N ASN A 147 18.40 -5.61 -4.36
CA ASN A 147 17.02 -5.32 -4.80
C ASN A 147 16.86 -5.37 -6.32
N LYS A 148 17.95 -5.36 -7.09
CA LYS A 148 17.93 -5.57 -8.54
C LYS A 148 17.16 -6.84 -8.92
N TYR A 149 17.32 -7.96 -8.22
CA TYR A 149 16.62 -9.21 -8.56
C TYR A 149 15.12 -9.09 -8.33
N VAL A 150 14.73 -8.54 -7.19
CA VAL A 150 13.33 -8.26 -6.86
C VAL A 150 12.72 -7.31 -7.88
N SER A 151 13.45 -6.25 -8.23
CA SER A 151 12.97 -5.23 -9.17
C SER A 151 12.75 -5.83 -10.56
N ILE A 152 13.69 -6.66 -11.04
CA ILE A 152 13.53 -7.36 -12.32
C ILE A 152 12.34 -8.33 -12.27
N SER A 153 12.20 -9.12 -11.21
CA SER A 153 11.05 -10.03 -11.04
C SER A 153 9.70 -9.29 -11.11
N LYS A 154 9.57 -8.16 -10.38
CA LYS A 154 8.36 -7.33 -10.38
C LYS A 154 8.10 -6.66 -11.73
N LEU A 155 9.15 -6.16 -12.40
CA LEU A 155 9.01 -5.55 -13.72
C LEU A 155 8.67 -6.57 -14.81
N SER A 156 9.26 -7.77 -14.76
CA SER A 156 8.91 -8.87 -15.68
C SER A 156 7.47 -9.32 -15.48
N GLN A 157 7.04 -9.49 -14.23
CA GLN A 157 5.65 -9.82 -13.90
C GLN A 157 4.69 -8.72 -14.38
N LEU A 158 4.98 -7.45 -14.11
CA LEU A 158 4.19 -6.32 -14.60
C LEU A 158 4.10 -6.27 -16.13
N PHE A 159 5.21 -6.52 -16.83
CA PHE A 159 5.25 -6.50 -18.29
C PHE A 159 4.35 -7.60 -18.87
N VAL A 160 4.50 -8.84 -18.38
CA VAL A 160 3.64 -9.97 -18.80
C VAL A 160 2.18 -9.70 -18.45
N SER A 161 1.89 -9.22 -17.24
CA SER A 161 0.54 -8.84 -16.80
C SER A 161 -0.10 -7.81 -17.72
N SER A 162 0.68 -6.79 -18.10
CA SER A 162 0.22 -5.71 -18.97
C SER A 162 -0.09 -6.22 -20.37
N LEU A 163 0.79 -7.05 -20.95
CA LEU A 163 0.54 -7.66 -22.25
C LEU A 163 -0.70 -8.56 -22.25
N LEU A 164 -0.88 -9.38 -21.22
CA LEU A 164 -2.07 -10.23 -21.09
C LEU A 164 -3.35 -9.40 -20.96
N LYS A 165 -3.34 -8.35 -20.13
CA LYS A 165 -4.50 -7.45 -19.98
C LYS A 165 -4.84 -6.76 -21.31
N ILE A 166 -3.84 -6.25 -22.02
CA ILE A 166 -4.03 -5.62 -23.33
C ILE A 166 -4.58 -6.63 -24.34
N TYR A 167 -4.01 -7.83 -24.39
CA TYR A 167 -4.49 -8.91 -25.25
C TYR A 167 -5.97 -9.24 -24.99
N PHE A 168 -6.37 -9.40 -23.72
CA PHE A 168 -7.75 -9.70 -23.37
C PHE A 168 -8.71 -8.53 -23.63
N VAL A 169 -8.26 -7.28 -23.49
CA VAL A 169 -9.05 -6.11 -23.94
C VAL A 169 -9.29 -6.17 -25.45
N LEU A 170 -8.27 -6.49 -26.25
CA LEU A 170 -8.38 -6.57 -27.71
C LEU A 170 -9.23 -7.75 -28.20
N MET A 171 -9.28 -8.83 -27.43
CA MET A 171 -10.11 -10.02 -27.71
C MET A 171 -11.53 -9.90 -27.14
N GLU A 172 -11.89 -8.75 -26.59
CA GLU A 172 -13.17 -8.51 -25.93
C GLU A 172 -13.53 -9.58 -24.88
N ALA A 173 -12.53 -9.96 -24.07
CA ALA A 173 -12.68 -11.03 -23.10
C ALA A 173 -13.48 -10.61 -21.85
N GLU A 174 -14.21 -11.54 -21.26
CA GLU A 174 -14.99 -11.29 -20.06
C GLU A 174 -14.16 -10.95 -18.81
N LEU A 175 -14.80 -10.33 -17.81
CA LEU A 175 -14.22 -9.95 -16.51
C LEU A 175 -13.41 -11.08 -15.84
N PHE A 176 -13.84 -12.34 -16.01
CA PHE A 176 -13.17 -13.51 -15.46
C PHE A 176 -11.67 -13.54 -15.77
N TRP A 177 -11.25 -13.21 -17.00
CA TRP A 177 -9.85 -13.24 -17.40
C TRP A 177 -9.01 -12.19 -16.67
N PHE A 178 -9.56 -11.01 -16.44
CA PHE A 178 -8.88 -9.95 -15.69
C PHE A 178 -8.70 -10.31 -14.20
N VAL A 179 -9.67 -11.02 -13.62
CA VAL A 179 -9.57 -11.58 -12.27
C VAL A 179 -8.52 -12.70 -12.23
N LEU A 180 -8.52 -13.58 -13.22
CA LEU A 180 -7.55 -14.67 -13.33
C LEU A 180 -6.11 -14.15 -13.45
N ILE A 181 -5.90 -13.05 -14.18
CA ILE A 181 -4.59 -12.39 -14.26
C ILE A 181 -4.07 -11.98 -12.88
N MET A 182 -4.92 -11.60 -11.92
CA MET A 182 -4.44 -11.30 -10.57
C MET A 182 -3.84 -12.52 -9.87
N LEU A 183 -4.43 -13.70 -10.05
CA LEU A 183 -3.89 -14.95 -9.53
C LEU A 183 -2.58 -15.30 -10.26
N ILE A 184 -2.58 -15.21 -11.59
CA ILE A 184 -1.39 -15.43 -12.42
C ILE A 184 -0.25 -14.49 -12.01
N ASP A 185 -0.56 -13.23 -11.69
CA ASP A 185 0.42 -12.23 -11.23
C ASP A 185 1.12 -12.69 -9.94
N GLN A 186 0.38 -13.23 -8.97
CA GLN A 186 0.97 -13.75 -7.72
C GLN A 186 1.83 -14.99 -7.97
N ILE A 187 1.36 -15.91 -8.83
CA ILE A 187 2.11 -17.12 -9.21
C ILE A 187 3.39 -16.75 -9.95
N ALA A 188 3.30 -15.85 -10.94
CA ALA A 188 4.43 -15.40 -11.74
C ALA A 188 5.48 -14.68 -10.88
N LEU A 189 5.05 -13.86 -9.92
CA LEU A 189 5.96 -13.21 -8.98
C LEU A 189 6.66 -14.25 -8.08
N ALA A 190 5.91 -15.20 -7.51
CA ALA A 190 6.48 -16.27 -6.68
C ALA A 190 7.52 -17.10 -7.45
N LEU A 191 7.17 -17.54 -8.66
CA LEU A 191 8.07 -18.31 -9.53
C LEU A 191 9.31 -17.51 -9.92
N SER A 192 9.16 -16.25 -10.31
CA SER A 192 10.30 -15.41 -10.72
C SER A 192 11.27 -15.16 -9.55
N LEU A 193 10.76 -14.91 -8.33
CA LEU A 193 11.59 -14.79 -7.13
C LEU A 193 12.29 -16.11 -6.77
N TYR A 194 11.58 -17.23 -6.87
CA TYR A 194 12.14 -18.55 -6.63
C TYR A 194 13.26 -18.90 -7.60
N VAL A 195 13.07 -18.65 -8.91
CA VAL A 195 14.10 -18.84 -9.94
C VAL A 195 15.29 -17.92 -9.69
N ALA A 196 15.07 -16.66 -9.33
CA ALA A 196 16.15 -15.73 -9.00
C ALA A 196 16.97 -16.23 -7.80
N PHE A 197 16.30 -16.72 -6.75
CA PHE A 197 16.94 -17.29 -5.57
C PHE A 197 17.75 -18.54 -5.91
N TRP A 198 17.14 -19.47 -6.66
CA TRP A 198 17.78 -20.72 -7.08
C TRP A 198 19.06 -20.46 -7.88
N ASN A 199 19.00 -19.58 -8.88
CA ASN A 199 20.14 -19.22 -9.71
C ASN A 199 21.28 -18.60 -8.89
N LYS A 200 20.95 -17.89 -7.80
CA LYS A 200 21.96 -17.32 -6.90
C LYS A 200 22.57 -18.29 -5.92
N LYS A 201 21.78 -19.17 -5.31
CA LYS A 201 22.32 -20.24 -4.45
C LYS A 201 23.16 -21.22 -5.26
N LYS A 202 22.74 -21.61 -6.47
CA LYS A 202 23.51 -22.49 -7.37
C LYS A 202 24.91 -21.94 -7.69
N GLN A 203 25.05 -20.61 -7.80
CA GLN A 203 26.35 -19.96 -8.04
C GLN A 203 27.28 -20.00 -6.81
N LYS A 204 26.76 -20.16 -5.59
CA LYS A 204 27.54 -20.11 -4.35
C LYS A 204 27.70 -21.45 -3.64
N ILE A 205 26.72 -22.34 -3.74
CA ILE A 205 26.65 -23.59 -2.99
C ILE A 205 26.14 -24.68 -3.95
N LYS A 206 26.91 -25.77 -4.14
CA LYS A 206 26.51 -26.92 -4.98
C LYS A 206 25.29 -27.68 -4.42
N ALA A 207 24.94 -27.47 -3.15
CA ALA A 207 23.72 -27.96 -2.55
C ALA A 207 22.58 -26.97 -2.77
N ALA A 208 21.52 -27.41 -3.45
CA ALA A 208 20.26 -26.71 -3.50
C ALA A 208 19.82 -26.32 -2.08
N SER A 209 19.68 -25.01 -1.82
CA SER A 209 19.16 -24.53 -0.54
C SER A 209 17.74 -25.07 -0.38
N MET A 210 17.54 -25.87 0.67
CA MET A 210 16.27 -26.50 1.00
C MET A 210 15.59 -25.73 2.13
N PHE A 211 15.51 -24.40 2.03
CA PHE A 211 14.88 -23.58 3.08
C PHE A 211 13.45 -24.07 3.39
N LEU A 212 12.71 -24.55 2.38
CA LEU A 212 11.37 -25.13 2.52
C LEU A 212 11.31 -26.35 3.47
N ARG A 213 12.43 -27.04 3.71
CA ARG A 213 12.49 -28.17 4.66
C ARG A 213 12.68 -27.74 6.12
N HIS A 214 12.94 -26.46 6.37
CA HIS A 214 13.24 -25.98 7.71
C HIS A 214 12.01 -25.32 8.34
N PHE A 215 11.73 -25.71 9.58
CA PHE A 215 10.76 -25.03 10.44
C PHE A 215 11.26 -25.13 11.89
N ASP A 216 11.43 -23.99 12.54
CA ASP A 216 11.84 -23.92 13.94
C ASP A 216 10.75 -23.21 14.76
N SER A 217 10.16 -23.93 15.72
CA SER A 217 9.05 -23.42 16.53
C SER A 217 9.47 -22.27 17.47
N THR A 218 10.74 -22.24 17.89
CA THR A 218 11.27 -21.18 18.76
C THR A 218 11.44 -19.90 17.97
N ILE A 219 12.01 -19.99 16.76
CA ILE A 219 12.08 -18.86 15.83
C ILE A 219 10.67 -18.41 15.44
N ALA A 220 9.75 -19.34 15.18
CA ALA A 220 8.37 -19.01 14.83
C ALA A 220 7.67 -18.18 15.91
N ARG A 221 7.78 -18.62 17.16
CA ARG A 221 7.22 -17.90 18.32
C ARG A 221 7.80 -16.50 18.44
N ARG A 222 9.13 -16.36 18.29
CA ARG A 222 9.80 -15.05 18.37
C ARG A 222 9.37 -14.13 17.24
N LEU A 223 9.33 -14.62 16.00
CA LEU A 223 8.87 -13.83 14.85
C LEU A 223 7.42 -13.36 15.04
N LEU A 224 6.53 -14.23 15.53
CA LEU A 224 5.14 -13.84 15.82
C LEU A 224 5.02 -12.83 16.96
N GLN A 225 5.82 -12.98 18.02
CA GLN A 225 5.86 -12.03 19.14
C GLN A 225 6.35 -10.64 18.72
N ASP A 226 7.29 -10.56 17.78
CA ASP A 226 7.74 -9.28 17.25
C ASP A 226 6.71 -8.69 16.26
N SER A 227 5.99 -9.54 15.53
CA SER A 227 5.14 -9.11 14.41
C SER A 227 3.68 -8.81 14.79
N TRP A 228 3.14 -9.34 15.90
CA TRP A 228 1.71 -9.17 16.23
C TRP A 228 1.21 -7.72 16.25
N PRO A 229 1.97 -6.70 16.73
CA PRO A 229 1.49 -5.31 16.70
C PRO A 229 1.43 -4.77 15.27
N ILE A 230 2.31 -5.26 14.39
CA ILE A 230 2.37 -4.89 12.98
C ILE A 230 1.18 -5.50 12.23
N ILE A 231 0.77 -6.73 12.58
CA ILE A 231 -0.43 -7.37 12.02
C ILE A 231 -1.69 -6.54 12.33
N LEU A 232 -1.87 -6.14 13.59
CA LEU A 232 -3.02 -5.32 13.98
C LEU A 232 -2.99 -3.96 13.27
N SER A 233 -1.80 -3.38 13.13
CA SER A 233 -1.62 -2.12 12.43
C SER A 233 -1.92 -2.24 10.93
N SER A 234 -1.42 -3.29 10.27
CA SER A 234 -1.65 -3.52 8.85
C SER A 234 -3.13 -3.80 8.57
N LEU A 235 -3.80 -4.57 9.43
CA LEU A 235 -5.23 -4.81 9.33
C LEU A 235 -6.03 -3.51 9.49
N ALA A 236 -5.73 -2.71 10.52
CA ALA A 236 -6.40 -1.43 10.75
C ALA A 236 -6.25 -0.48 9.55
N ILE A 237 -5.03 -0.40 8.97
CA ILE A 237 -4.75 0.39 7.78
C ILE A 237 -5.50 -0.16 6.55
N MET A 238 -5.53 -1.48 6.35
CA MET A 238 -6.22 -2.05 5.18
C MET A 238 -7.74 -1.85 5.27
N ILE A 239 -8.34 -2.02 6.45
CA ILE A 239 -9.75 -1.66 6.69
C ILE A 239 -9.94 -0.17 6.40
N TYR A 240 -9.13 0.69 7.00
CA TYR A 240 -9.20 2.14 6.81
C TYR A 240 -9.19 2.57 5.33
N MET A 241 -8.37 1.92 4.51
CA MET A 241 -8.20 2.26 3.09
C MET A 241 -9.24 1.62 2.15
N ARG A 242 -9.91 0.55 2.56
CA ARG A 242 -10.73 -0.29 1.65
C ARG A 242 -12.17 -0.50 2.09
N ILE A 243 -12.52 -0.17 3.34
CA ILE A 243 -13.85 -0.45 3.87
C ILE A 243 -14.94 0.31 3.11
N ASP A 244 -14.65 1.51 2.61
CA ASP A 244 -15.56 2.31 1.77
C ASP A 244 -16.12 1.48 0.60
N GLN A 245 -15.23 0.81 -0.16
CA GLN A 245 -15.59 0.03 -1.36
C GLN A 245 -16.44 -1.19 -0.98
N VAL A 246 -16.16 -1.80 0.17
CA VAL A 246 -16.92 -2.95 0.68
C VAL A 246 -18.31 -2.54 1.14
N MET A 247 -18.43 -1.43 1.87
CA MET A 247 -19.72 -0.89 2.31
C MET A 247 -20.56 -0.43 1.12
N LEU A 248 -19.95 0.26 0.16
CA LEU A 248 -20.65 0.78 -1.01
C LEU A 248 -21.23 -0.35 -1.88
N LYS A 249 -20.51 -1.47 -2.06
CA LYS A 249 -21.03 -2.66 -2.76
C LYS A 249 -22.29 -3.20 -2.09
N ASN A 250 -22.27 -3.31 -0.76
CA ASN A 250 -23.33 -3.95 0.00
C ASN A 250 -24.54 -3.03 0.26
N MET A 251 -24.33 -1.71 0.29
CA MET A 251 -25.38 -0.75 0.61
C MET A 251 -26.02 -0.13 -0.64
N VAL A 252 -25.30 -0.05 -1.76
CA VAL A 252 -25.79 0.63 -2.97
C VAL A 252 -25.65 -0.24 -4.22
N GLY A 253 -24.47 -0.77 -4.49
CA GLY A 253 -24.25 -1.69 -5.61
C GLY A 253 -22.91 -1.51 -6.33
N THR A 254 -22.67 -2.38 -7.30
CA THR A 254 -21.38 -2.48 -8.00
C THR A 254 -21.10 -1.30 -8.91
N HIS A 255 -22.13 -0.71 -9.55
CA HIS A 255 -21.98 0.49 -10.39
C HIS A 255 -21.30 1.64 -9.64
N GLU A 256 -21.82 1.98 -8.46
CA GLU A 256 -21.28 3.02 -7.58
C GLU A 256 -19.85 2.70 -7.13
N VAL A 257 -19.54 1.43 -6.87
CA VAL A 257 -18.17 1.00 -6.56
C VAL A 257 -17.23 1.27 -7.73
N GLY A 258 -17.67 1.07 -8.97
CA GLY A 258 -16.88 1.37 -10.16
C GLY A 258 -16.56 2.86 -10.28
N LEU A 259 -17.58 3.70 -10.17
CA LEU A 259 -17.44 5.16 -10.20
C LEU A 259 -16.56 5.67 -9.05
N TYR A 260 -16.82 5.21 -7.83
CA TYR A 260 -16.04 5.56 -6.65
C TYR A 260 -14.57 5.16 -6.83
N SER A 261 -14.32 3.93 -7.25
CA SER A 261 -12.95 3.40 -7.40
C SER A 261 -12.16 4.13 -8.49
N ALA A 262 -12.82 4.59 -9.56
CA ALA A 262 -12.18 5.41 -10.58
C ALA A 262 -11.74 6.78 -10.01
N GLY A 263 -12.63 7.47 -9.28
CA GLY A 263 -12.33 8.75 -8.65
C GLY A 263 -11.24 8.66 -7.57
N VAL A 264 -11.30 7.62 -6.72
CA VAL A 264 -10.25 7.34 -5.71
C VAL A 264 -8.91 7.08 -6.39
N ARG A 265 -8.87 6.22 -7.41
CA ARG A 265 -7.61 5.86 -8.07
C ARG A 265 -6.92 7.08 -8.68
N LEU A 266 -7.67 8.01 -9.28
CA LEU A 266 -7.13 9.28 -9.79
C LEU A 266 -6.60 10.19 -8.68
N SER A 267 -7.25 10.18 -7.52
CA SER A 267 -6.84 10.96 -6.35
C SER A 267 -5.54 10.43 -5.73
N GLU A 268 -5.36 9.11 -5.69
CA GLU A 268 -4.24 8.43 -5.04
C GLU A 268 -2.92 8.49 -5.85
N ILE A 269 -2.97 8.82 -7.15
CA ILE A 269 -1.77 8.85 -8.02
C ILE A 269 -0.66 9.71 -7.44
N TRP A 270 -1.00 10.76 -6.70
CA TRP A 270 -0.05 11.74 -6.18
C TRP A 270 0.54 11.35 -4.81
N TYR A 271 0.08 10.27 -4.18
CA TYR A 271 0.45 9.91 -2.81
C TYR A 271 1.90 9.42 -2.66
N PHE A 272 2.59 9.14 -3.77
CA PHE A 272 4.02 8.84 -3.72
C PHE A 272 4.88 10.09 -3.45
N ILE A 273 4.43 11.28 -3.88
CA ILE A 273 5.16 12.55 -3.74
C ILE A 273 5.59 12.83 -2.29
N PRO A 274 4.70 12.81 -1.27
CA PRO A 274 5.10 13.09 0.10
C PRO A 274 6.08 12.04 0.63
N THR A 275 5.93 10.78 0.22
CA THR A 275 6.85 9.70 0.61
C THR A 275 8.25 9.96 0.08
N ILE A 276 8.40 10.37 -1.19
CA ILE A 276 9.69 10.71 -1.78
C ILE A 276 10.33 11.88 -1.03
N ILE A 277 9.58 12.98 -0.85
CA ILE A 277 10.08 14.19 -0.18
C ILE A 277 10.51 13.88 1.25
N CYS A 278 9.68 13.18 2.03
CA CYS A 278 10.02 12.81 3.40
C CYS A 278 11.24 11.89 3.44
N SER A 279 11.29 10.84 2.62
CA SER A 279 12.44 9.92 2.61
C SER A 279 13.78 10.63 2.34
N SER A 280 13.77 11.73 1.57
CA SER A 280 14.95 12.51 1.23
C SER A 280 15.30 13.56 2.28
N LEU A 281 14.31 14.34 2.75
CA LEU A 281 14.56 15.49 3.62
C LEU A 281 14.64 15.12 5.11
N PHE A 282 13.91 14.08 5.54
CA PHE A 282 13.75 13.77 6.95
C PHE A 282 15.05 13.43 7.70
N PRO A 283 16.04 12.72 7.10
CA PRO A 283 17.36 12.53 7.73
C PRO A 283 18.07 13.84 8.08
N ALA A 284 17.96 14.87 7.23
CA ALA A 284 18.54 16.19 7.48
C ALA A 284 17.78 16.96 8.57
N ILE A 285 16.48 16.69 8.74
CA ILE A 285 15.66 17.25 9.83
C ILE A 285 16.08 16.62 11.16
N ILE A 286 16.14 15.29 11.25
CA ILE A 286 16.57 14.60 12.49
C ILE A 286 17.98 15.02 12.91
N ASN A 287 18.92 15.15 11.96
CA ASN A 287 20.28 15.57 12.30
C ASN A 287 20.34 17.00 12.86
N ALA A 288 19.40 17.88 12.49
CA ALA A 288 19.33 19.22 13.07
C ALA A 288 19.03 19.18 14.57
N LYS A 289 18.27 18.19 15.04
CA LYS A 289 17.93 18.01 16.46
C LYS A 289 19.17 17.80 17.35
N LYS A 290 20.24 17.23 16.78
CA LYS A 290 21.53 17.05 17.49
C LYS A 290 22.30 18.37 17.67
N VAL A 291 21.99 19.38 16.86
CA VAL A 291 22.68 20.67 16.85
C VAL A 291 21.87 21.70 17.65
N ASP A 292 20.60 21.86 17.30
CA ASP A 292 19.70 22.83 17.91
C ASP A 292 18.23 22.39 17.74
N GLU A 293 17.49 22.37 18.84
CA GLU A 293 16.07 22.06 18.85
C GLU A 293 15.28 23.09 18.04
N SER A 294 15.65 24.37 18.07
CA SER A 294 14.93 25.41 17.32
C SER A 294 15.06 25.21 15.80
N LEU A 295 16.25 24.84 15.33
CA LEU A 295 16.53 24.48 13.95
C LEU A 295 15.75 23.24 13.51
N TYR A 296 15.64 22.22 14.37
CA TYR A 296 14.82 21.05 14.12
C TYR A 296 13.35 21.43 13.90
N GLN A 297 12.79 22.25 14.81
CA GLN A 297 11.40 22.66 14.73
C GLN A 297 11.09 23.52 13.51
N MET A 298 11.99 24.44 13.16
CA MET A 298 11.87 25.25 11.94
C MET A 298 11.89 24.37 10.68
N ARG A 299 12.82 23.40 10.58
CA ARG A 299 12.90 22.50 9.42
C ARG A 299 11.68 21.59 9.31
N LEU A 300 11.16 21.11 10.44
CA LEU A 300 9.93 20.32 10.48
C LEU A 300 8.71 21.14 10.02
N GLN A 301 8.57 22.38 10.51
CA GLN A 301 7.50 23.29 10.06
C GLN A 301 7.59 23.57 8.55
N ARG A 302 8.80 23.79 8.02
CA ARG A 302 9.01 23.99 6.57
C ARG A 302 8.62 22.76 5.76
N LEU A 303 8.95 21.54 6.23
CA LEU A 303 8.50 20.31 5.58
C LEU A 303 6.97 20.22 5.54
N TYR A 304 6.28 20.45 6.66
CA TYR A 304 4.82 20.45 6.71
C TYR A 304 4.20 21.50 5.79
N THR A 305 4.78 22.69 5.73
CA THR A 305 4.33 23.80 4.86
C THR A 305 4.49 23.42 3.39
N ILE A 306 5.67 22.96 2.97
CA ILE A 306 5.91 22.53 1.58
C ILE A 306 4.92 21.44 1.17
N LEU A 307 4.72 20.42 2.00
CA LEU A 307 3.83 19.31 1.67
C LEU A 307 2.36 19.72 1.62
N THR A 308 1.91 20.58 2.55
CA THR A 308 0.54 21.11 2.55
C THR A 308 0.27 21.90 1.27
N TRP A 309 1.21 22.77 0.88
CA TRP A 309 1.04 23.62 -0.30
C TRP A 309 1.18 22.86 -1.63
N ILE A 310 2.02 21.83 -1.70
CA ILE A 310 2.00 20.91 -2.86
C ILE A 310 0.65 20.22 -2.95
N ALA A 311 0.10 19.73 -1.84
CA ALA A 311 -1.20 19.07 -1.86
C ALA A 311 -2.32 20.04 -2.26
N LEU A 312 -2.31 21.29 -1.78
CA LEU A 312 -3.27 22.32 -2.20
C LEU A 312 -3.11 22.68 -3.68
N ALA A 313 -1.88 22.78 -4.18
CA ALA A 313 -1.59 23.03 -5.59
C ALA A 313 -2.08 21.90 -6.52
N ILE A 314 -2.29 20.69 -5.99
CA ILE A 314 -2.91 19.57 -6.71
C ILE A 314 -4.43 19.59 -6.54
N ALA A 315 -4.92 19.71 -5.31
CA ALA A 315 -6.34 19.61 -4.97
C ALA A 315 -7.18 20.74 -5.58
N ILE A 316 -6.69 21.98 -5.54
CA ILE A 316 -7.44 23.14 -6.03
C ILE A 316 -7.68 23.02 -7.54
N PRO A 317 -6.66 22.87 -8.43
CA PRO A 317 -6.92 22.70 -9.86
C PRO A 317 -7.73 21.43 -10.17
N MET A 318 -7.46 20.32 -9.48
CA MET A 318 -8.19 19.07 -9.71
C MET A 318 -9.68 19.19 -9.37
N THR A 319 -10.05 20.04 -8.41
CA THR A 319 -11.46 20.31 -8.07
C THR A 319 -12.21 20.88 -9.28
N PHE A 320 -11.58 21.76 -10.07
CA PHE A 320 -12.21 22.37 -11.25
C PHE A 320 -12.05 21.53 -12.52
N LEU A 321 -11.04 20.66 -12.57
CA LEU A 321 -10.73 19.83 -13.73
C LEU A 321 -11.28 18.39 -13.61
N SER A 322 -11.91 18.03 -12.50
CA SER A 322 -12.27 16.64 -12.16
C SER A 322 -13.09 15.96 -13.26
N ASP A 323 -14.15 16.62 -13.74
CA ASP A 323 -15.06 16.07 -14.74
C ASP A 323 -14.35 15.88 -16.08
N TRP A 324 -13.57 16.88 -16.50
CA TRP A 324 -12.78 16.81 -17.72
C TRP A 324 -11.73 15.71 -17.66
N VAL A 325 -11.00 15.60 -16.55
CA VAL A 325 -9.98 14.56 -16.33
C VAL A 325 -10.62 13.17 -16.39
N VAL A 326 -11.75 12.98 -15.72
CA VAL A 326 -12.45 11.69 -15.70
C VAL A 326 -12.96 11.31 -17.08
N ILE A 327 -13.63 12.23 -17.79
CA ILE A 327 -14.15 11.97 -19.15
C ILE A 327 -13.00 11.69 -20.12
N LEU A 328 -11.90 12.45 -20.04
CA LEU A 328 -10.73 12.25 -20.90
C LEU A 328 -10.13 10.85 -20.73
N LEU A 329 -9.99 10.41 -19.48
CA LEU A 329 -9.27 9.19 -19.12
C LEU A 329 -10.16 7.94 -19.17
N TYR A 330 -11.33 8.00 -18.56
CA TYR A 330 -12.23 6.86 -18.41
C TYR A 330 -13.39 6.85 -19.42
N GLY A 331 -13.74 8.00 -20.00
CA GLY A 331 -14.87 8.14 -20.92
C GLY A 331 -16.18 8.58 -20.24
N ASN A 332 -17.22 8.77 -21.06
CA ASN A 332 -18.50 9.34 -20.60
C ASN A 332 -19.25 8.45 -19.61
N ASP A 333 -19.09 7.12 -19.68
CA ASP A 333 -19.73 6.19 -18.75
C ASP A 333 -19.29 6.40 -17.29
N TYR A 334 -18.15 7.08 -17.10
CA TYR A 334 -17.59 7.40 -15.79
C TYR A 334 -17.81 8.85 -15.37
N ALA A 335 -18.58 9.67 -16.10
CA ALA A 335 -18.71 11.11 -15.83
C ALA A 335 -19.04 11.43 -14.36
N GLN A 336 -19.89 10.62 -13.72
CA GLN A 336 -20.25 10.80 -12.30
C GLN A 336 -19.08 10.58 -11.32
N ALA A 337 -18.02 9.86 -11.71
CA ALA A 337 -16.80 9.73 -10.93
C ALA A 337 -16.04 11.06 -10.80
N GLY A 338 -16.33 12.05 -11.66
CA GLY A 338 -15.82 13.42 -11.55
C GLY A 338 -16.17 14.06 -10.20
N ASN A 339 -17.42 13.90 -9.75
CA ASN A 339 -17.86 14.40 -8.44
C ASN A 339 -17.13 13.71 -7.28
N VAL A 340 -16.88 12.40 -7.39
CA VAL A 340 -16.10 11.67 -6.38
C VAL A 340 -14.67 12.18 -6.34
N LEU A 341 -14.01 12.34 -7.49
CA LEU A 341 -12.65 12.87 -7.60
C LEU A 341 -12.55 14.29 -7.01
N MET A 342 -13.52 15.16 -7.34
CA MET A 342 -13.60 16.54 -6.85
C MET A 342 -13.57 16.61 -5.31
N ILE A 343 -14.28 15.71 -4.63
CA ILE A 343 -14.33 15.67 -3.17
C ILE A 343 -13.08 14.94 -2.62
N TYR A 344 -12.79 13.75 -3.14
CA TYR A 344 -11.78 12.85 -2.58
C TYR A 344 -10.35 13.42 -2.70
N VAL A 345 -10.07 14.27 -3.70
CA VAL A 345 -8.74 14.87 -3.85
C VAL A 345 -8.30 15.66 -2.60
N TRP A 346 -9.25 16.22 -1.84
CA TRP A 346 -8.99 16.93 -0.59
C TRP A 346 -8.50 16.01 0.53
N ALA A 347 -8.85 14.72 0.51
CA ALA A 347 -8.26 13.73 1.42
C ALA A 347 -6.74 13.66 1.24
N GLY A 348 -6.24 13.93 0.02
CA GLY A 348 -4.82 13.99 -0.30
C GLY A 348 -4.04 15.02 0.53
N VAL A 349 -4.65 16.16 0.92
CA VAL A 349 -4.01 17.15 1.80
C VAL A 349 -3.64 16.50 3.13
N PHE A 350 -4.58 15.76 3.72
CA PHE A 350 -4.37 15.07 4.99
C PHE A 350 -3.46 13.85 4.86
N VAL A 351 -3.42 13.19 3.70
CA VAL A 351 -2.43 12.13 3.42
C VAL A 351 -1.02 12.71 3.41
N PHE A 352 -0.78 13.83 2.72
CA PHE A 352 0.54 14.47 2.67
C PHE A 352 1.02 14.87 4.07
N GLN A 353 0.14 15.47 4.87
CA GLN A 353 0.41 15.81 6.27
C GLN A 353 0.64 14.57 7.13
N GLY A 354 -0.20 13.55 6.97
CA GLY A 354 -0.13 12.27 7.69
C GLY A 354 1.17 11.52 7.41
N THR A 355 1.64 11.50 6.16
CA THR A 355 2.93 10.91 5.79
C THR A 355 4.07 11.60 6.53
N ALA A 356 4.14 12.93 6.49
CA ALA A 356 5.20 13.68 7.18
C ALA A 356 5.18 13.45 8.70
N ARG A 357 3.98 13.42 9.29
CA ARG A 357 3.80 13.04 10.69
C ARG A 357 4.24 11.61 10.98
N GLY A 358 3.97 10.66 10.08
CA GLY A 358 4.40 9.27 10.23
C GLY A 358 5.91 9.17 10.44
N TYR A 359 6.70 9.85 9.60
CA TYR A 359 8.16 9.95 9.78
C TYR A 359 8.55 10.56 11.13
N TRP A 360 7.84 11.62 11.55
CA TRP A 360 8.05 12.25 12.85
C TRP A 360 7.74 11.33 14.03
N LEU A 361 6.60 10.64 14.01
CA LEU A 361 6.24 9.68 15.06
C LEU A 361 7.29 8.58 15.20
N VAL A 362 7.84 8.07 14.10
CA VAL A 362 8.91 7.07 14.15
C VAL A 362 10.18 7.66 14.78
N SER A 363 10.59 8.87 14.38
CA SER A 363 11.80 9.49 14.94
C SER A 363 11.70 9.84 16.43
N GLU A 364 10.49 10.07 16.93
CA GLU A 364 10.23 10.36 18.34
C GLU A 364 9.85 9.11 19.16
N ASN A 365 9.91 7.90 18.57
CA ASN A 365 9.46 6.64 19.18
C ASN A 365 7.98 6.65 19.63
N LEU A 366 7.14 7.35 18.89
CA LEU A 366 5.71 7.56 19.12
C LEU A 366 4.82 6.76 18.16
N GLN A 367 5.35 5.75 17.45
CA GLN A 367 4.62 4.98 16.43
C GLN A 367 3.29 4.38 16.91
N ARG A 368 3.16 4.06 18.21
CA ARG A 368 1.91 3.58 18.81
C ARG A 368 0.73 4.54 18.60
N PHE A 369 1.01 5.84 18.53
CA PHE A 369 -0.02 6.86 18.30
C PHE A 369 -0.53 6.81 16.85
N GLY A 370 0.33 6.44 15.89
CA GLY A 370 -0.11 6.20 14.51
C GLY A 370 -1.19 5.11 14.45
N LEU A 371 -0.99 4.01 15.18
CA LEU A 371 -2.01 2.95 15.30
C LEU A 371 -3.31 3.49 15.92
N ILE A 372 -3.21 4.20 17.04
CA ILE A 372 -4.38 4.77 17.74
C ILE A 372 -5.19 5.68 16.80
N TYR A 373 -4.52 6.59 16.07
CA TYR A 373 -5.20 7.53 15.17
C TYR A 373 -5.84 6.82 14.00
N THR A 374 -5.15 5.87 13.38
CA THR A 374 -5.72 5.07 12.30
C THR A 374 -6.92 4.28 12.81
N SER A 375 -6.84 3.61 13.96
CA SER A 375 -7.99 2.86 14.51
C SER A 375 -9.19 3.76 14.83
N MET A 376 -8.96 4.92 15.45
CA MET A 376 -10.03 5.91 15.69
C MET A 376 -10.64 6.41 14.38
N ALA A 377 -9.80 6.64 13.37
CA ALA A 377 -10.24 7.11 12.06
C ALA A 377 -10.97 6.03 11.28
N THR A 378 -10.60 4.75 11.41
CA THR A 378 -11.35 3.62 10.86
C THR A 378 -12.74 3.53 11.46
N LEU A 379 -12.88 3.65 12.78
CA LEU A 379 -14.18 3.62 13.44
C LEU A 379 -15.06 4.80 13.02
N LEU A 380 -14.47 6.00 12.93
CA LEU A 380 -15.16 7.18 12.44
C LEU A 380 -15.59 7.01 10.98
N ASN A 381 -14.70 6.52 10.12
CA ASN A 381 -14.97 6.28 8.70
C ASN A 381 -16.11 5.28 8.50
N ILE A 382 -16.09 4.14 9.21
CA ILE A 382 -17.17 3.15 9.15
C ILE A 382 -18.50 3.76 9.60
N THR A 383 -18.48 4.56 10.66
CA THR A 383 -19.69 5.22 11.19
C THR A 383 -20.24 6.23 10.20
N LEU A 384 -19.37 7.08 9.64
CA LEU A 384 -19.76 8.08 8.63
C LEU A 384 -20.24 7.40 7.34
N ASN A 385 -19.59 6.34 6.89
CA ASN A 385 -20.04 5.56 5.74
C ASN A 385 -21.43 4.98 5.97
N TYR A 386 -21.67 4.37 7.13
CA TYR A 386 -22.97 3.80 7.47
C TYR A 386 -24.09 4.87 7.43
N LEU A 387 -23.79 6.11 7.82
CA LEU A 387 -24.76 7.21 7.84
C LEU A 387 -24.91 7.94 6.48
N LEU A 388 -23.82 8.10 5.73
CA LEU A 388 -23.76 8.92 4.52
C LEU A 388 -23.97 8.13 3.23
N ILE A 389 -23.48 6.89 3.14
CA ILE A 389 -23.62 6.07 1.92
C ILE A 389 -25.10 5.85 1.55
N PRO A 390 -26.02 5.51 2.47
CA PRO A 390 -27.43 5.31 2.09
C PRO A 390 -28.10 6.55 1.48
N LYS A 391 -27.61 7.75 1.81
CA LYS A 391 -28.18 9.02 1.37
C LYS A 391 -27.49 9.60 0.14
N TYR A 392 -26.17 9.39 0.01
CA TYR A 392 -25.33 10.09 -0.96
C TYR A 392 -24.46 9.16 -1.82
N GLY A 393 -24.59 7.83 -1.69
CA GLY A 393 -23.84 6.86 -2.48
C GLY A 393 -22.32 7.07 -2.38
N GLY A 394 -21.62 7.01 -3.52
CA GLY A 394 -20.17 7.22 -3.59
C GLY A 394 -19.70 8.59 -3.11
N LEU A 395 -20.53 9.64 -3.19
CA LEU A 395 -20.20 10.95 -2.64
C LEU A 395 -20.18 10.94 -1.12
N GLY A 396 -21.11 10.18 -0.51
CA GLY A 396 -21.14 9.96 0.93
C GLY A 396 -19.86 9.29 1.44
N ALA A 397 -19.39 8.28 0.72
CA ALA A 397 -18.11 7.64 1.01
C ALA A 397 -16.92 8.60 0.85
N ALA A 398 -16.90 9.42 -0.21
CA ALA A 398 -15.83 10.40 -0.40
C ALA A 398 -15.75 11.42 0.76
N TRP A 399 -16.89 11.95 1.20
CA TRP A 399 -16.95 12.84 2.35
C TRP A 399 -16.54 12.14 3.66
N ALA A 400 -17.03 10.92 3.90
CA ALA A 400 -16.64 10.13 5.07
C ALA A 400 -15.12 9.98 5.15
N THR A 401 -14.46 9.75 4.02
CA THR A 401 -13.00 9.60 3.94
C THR A 401 -12.26 10.92 4.16
N VAL A 402 -12.67 12.02 3.52
CA VAL A 402 -12.07 13.35 3.76
C VAL A 402 -12.15 13.75 5.24
N ILE A 403 -13.32 13.57 5.86
CA ILE A 403 -13.53 13.89 7.28
C ILE A 403 -12.66 13.00 8.16
N SER A 404 -12.64 11.69 7.92
CA SER A 404 -11.87 10.74 8.73
C SER A 404 -10.37 10.99 8.64
N TYR A 405 -9.88 11.31 7.44
CA TYR A 405 -8.48 11.64 7.18
C TYR A 405 -8.11 12.95 7.88
N GLY A 406 -8.97 13.97 7.81
CA GLY A 406 -8.80 15.23 8.53
C GLY A 406 -8.76 15.03 10.05
N CYS A 407 -9.65 14.19 10.58
CA CYS A 407 -9.67 13.86 12.01
C CYS A 407 -8.41 13.10 12.44
N SER A 408 -7.96 12.12 11.65
CA SER A 408 -6.73 11.37 11.90
C SER A 408 -5.49 12.25 11.90
N SER A 409 -5.39 13.17 10.94
CA SER A 409 -4.22 14.02 10.76
C SER A 409 -4.20 15.24 11.70
N ILE A 410 -5.34 15.77 12.12
CA ILE A 410 -5.39 17.01 12.92
C ILE A 410 -6.07 16.79 14.27
N VAL A 411 -7.32 16.34 14.27
CA VAL A 411 -8.21 16.39 15.44
C VAL A 411 -7.79 15.41 16.53
N PHE A 412 -7.68 14.11 16.24
CA PHE A 412 -7.33 13.10 17.24
C PHE A 412 -5.98 13.39 17.91
N PRO A 413 -4.93 13.80 17.18
CA PRO A 413 -3.63 14.00 17.80
C PRO A 413 -3.56 15.28 18.66
N LEU A 414 -4.47 16.24 18.51
CA LEU A 414 -4.56 17.41 19.41
C LEU A 414 -4.91 17.02 20.85
N PHE A 415 -5.65 15.92 21.05
CA PHE A 415 -6.05 15.45 22.37
C PHE A 415 -4.88 14.85 23.17
N PHE A 416 -3.82 14.42 22.50
CA PHE A 416 -2.66 13.81 23.15
C PHE A 416 -1.53 14.82 23.36
N ARG A 417 -1.10 15.02 24.61
CA ARG A 417 -0.04 15.99 24.95
C ARG A 417 1.25 15.77 24.16
N SER A 418 1.62 14.51 23.92
CA SER A 418 2.85 14.12 23.21
C SER A 418 2.86 14.49 21.72
N THR A 419 1.69 14.63 21.07
CA THR A 419 1.59 14.87 19.61
C THR A 419 0.91 16.19 19.27
N ARG A 420 0.30 16.86 20.25
CA ARG A 420 -0.31 18.18 20.11
C ARG A 420 0.60 19.20 19.44
N PHE A 421 1.88 19.20 19.80
CA PHE A 421 2.87 20.10 19.21
C PHE A 421 2.95 19.96 17.68
N SER A 422 3.05 18.73 17.17
CA SER A 422 3.05 18.45 15.73
C SER A 422 1.72 18.89 15.08
N SER A 423 0.58 18.74 15.77
CA SER A 423 -0.73 19.15 15.22
C SER A 423 -0.81 20.66 15.04
N LEU A 424 -0.26 21.42 15.99
CA LEU A 424 -0.22 22.89 15.87
C LEU A 424 0.67 23.32 14.70
N GLN A 425 1.77 22.62 14.43
CA GLN A 425 2.60 22.88 13.27
C GLN A 425 1.88 22.57 11.94
N LEU A 426 1.12 21.47 11.88
CA LEU A 426 0.28 21.13 10.73
C LEU A 426 -0.88 22.12 10.51
N LEU A 427 -1.44 22.69 11.57
CA LEU A 427 -2.41 23.77 11.43
C LEU A 427 -1.76 25.04 10.91
N LYS A 428 -0.56 25.38 11.41
CA LYS A 428 0.21 26.53 10.93
C LYS A 428 0.64 26.39 9.47
N SER A 429 0.82 25.16 8.96
CA SER A 429 1.31 24.94 7.60
C SER A 429 0.35 25.36 6.49
N PHE A 430 -0.93 25.59 6.81
CA PHE A 430 -1.89 26.22 5.89
C PHE A 430 -1.59 27.71 5.65
N ILE A 431 -0.94 28.37 6.61
CA ILE A 431 -0.49 29.75 6.46
C ILE A 431 0.95 29.69 5.95
N TRP A 432 1.22 30.22 4.75
CA TRP A 432 2.60 30.32 4.24
C TRP A 432 3.36 31.38 5.05
N ALA A 433 3.82 31.00 6.24
CA ALA A 433 4.64 31.86 7.07
C ALA A 433 6.09 31.78 6.57
N ARG A 434 6.64 32.90 6.11
CA ARG A 434 8.08 33.09 5.93
C ARG A 434 8.73 33.12 7.32
N SER A 435 9.10 31.97 7.85
CA SER A 435 10.01 31.87 9.01
C SER A 435 11.23 31.01 8.66
#